data_AF-A0A1X1KWN5-F1
#
_entry.id   AF-A0A1X1KWN5-F1
#
_cell.length_a   1.000
_cell.length_b   1.000
_cell.length_c   1.000
_cell.angle_alpha   90.00
_cell.angle_beta   90.00
_cell.angle_gamma   90.00
#
_symmetry.space_group_name_H-M   'P 1'
#
loop_
_entity.id
_entity.type
_entity.pdbx_description
1 polymer ?
#
loop_
_entity_poly.entity_id
_entity_poly.type
_entity_poly.pdbx_seq_one_letter_code
_entity_poly.pdbx_strand_id
1 'polypeptide(L)'
;MKKFLLATTLLLTLVLGGCQYLPWNKSAEPASEEVASPEIDYSYYNKVLDDYEKAAKGTWATGMDVNSLASQVKSSQGFYTDVVYHKTDLNNDGVDELLLALEMKSGEKSLLDIRTLKDEKVIRLTNQENRLDQIGERMTVGILPDNSLLYRGAGTATSHIYAHYQFSEDGQSLVKAKEDQELADLGVGSPISLETLSWKSVSDKIPGGASADKGKSSADYSPYNSILKDYEFLLDHKSEVKDTINPTANIYAGMAERSQAFTYAMVDMDKNGIDELIVSSKNGSEILDIFTLKDQKVIRLTNAENKMQMLGTRFKAYLLENGNLYTQWNPFAGDPQTIHTIWKLNSSGDKLEKVKEAKTEDEVSPGARMNLSSLTWKSVTEKFAATASSSNQNTSGKMDINAIKNGDFSSIEGKWSNGHGGEDLVFSKDGLIAPEKFKVDLAESEIVNDFLRARYSGPSFGVFIQFIPAGVRIPDETSMDGLISDASDISKDRILYRASFPVHNKPEQFLYRVD
;
A
#
# COMPACT_ATOMS: atom_id res chain seq x y z
N MET A 1 56.57 65.62 9.62
CA MET A 1 56.05 66.99 9.87
C MET A 1 54.64 67.09 9.32
N LYS A 2 53.74 67.68 10.12
CA LYS A 2 52.39 68.21 9.85
C LYS A 2 51.22 67.24 9.54
N LYS A 3 50.31 67.23 10.52
CA LYS A 3 48.87 66.85 10.50
C LYS A 3 48.06 67.87 9.67
N PHE A 4 46.89 67.48 9.14
CA PHE A 4 45.56 68.15 9.22
C PHE A 4 44.56 67.26 8.41
N LEU A 5 43.57 66.59 9.02
CA LEU A 5 42.22 67.02 9.44
C LEU A 5 41.19 67.16 8.30
N LEU A 6 40.37 66.10 8.17
CA LEU A 6 38.90 66.03 8.10
C LEU A 6 38.05 66.85 7.09
N ALA A 7 37.16 66.08 6.45
CA ALA A 7 35.78 66.38 6.04
C ALA A 7 35.53 67.29 4.83
N THR A 8 34.96 66.73 3.75
CA THR A 8 33.55 67.00 3.37
C THR A 8 33.02 65.98 2.37
N THR A 9 31.81 65.53 2.63
CA THR A 9 30.96 64.64 1.83
C THR A 9 30.34 65.41 0.65
N LEU A 10 30.32 64.83 -0.56
CA LEU A 10 29.25 65.06 -1.53
C LEU A 10 29.11 63.86 -2.48
N LEU A 11 27.89 63.31 -2.53
CA LEU A 11 27.40 62.25 -3.41
C LEU A 11 27.62 62.59 -4.90
N LEU A 12 27.90 61.57 -5.71
CA LEU A 12 26.98 60.96 -6.70
C LEU A 12 27.78 60.32 -7.85
N THR A 13 27.60 59.00 -8.07
CA THR A 13 27.32 58.37 -9.38
C THR A 13 27.24 56.85 -9.22
N LEU A 14 26.10 56.27 -9.58
CA LEU A 14 25.92 54.85 -9.87
C LEU A 14 26.82 54.44 -11.05
N VAL A 15 27.48 53.29 -10.95
CA VAL A 15 27.63 52.34 -12.08
C VAL A 15 27.63 50.91 -11.51
N LEU A 16 26.72 50.10 -12.04
CA LEU A 16 26.60 48.65 -11.88
C LEU A 16 27.83 47.93 -12.44
N GLY A 17 28.25 46.83 -11.80
CA GLY A 17 29.16 45.89 -12.44
C GLY A 17 29.71 44.79 -11.54
N GLY A 18 29.14 43.59 -11.69
CA GLY A 18 29.88 42.34 -11.52
C GLY A 18 29.93 41.74 -10.12
N CYS A 19 28.88 41.02 -9.73
CA CYS A 19 29.04 39.94 -8.74
C CYS A 19 29.90 38.84 -9.35
N GLN A 20 31.15 38.75 -8.90
CA GLN A 20 31.97 37.57 -9.05
C GLN A 20 31.53 36.53 -8.02
N TYR A 21 31.24 35.33 -8.50
CA TYR A 21 31.01 34.14 -7.69
C TYR A 21 32.19 33.88 -6.76
N LEU A 22 31.93 33.70 -5.46
CA LEU A 22 32.80 33.03 -4.51
C LEU A 22 32.02 31.90 -3.83
N PRO A 23 32.64 30.71 -3.66
CA PRO A 23 31.97 29.54 -3.11
C PRO A 23 31.93 29.64 -1.58
N TRP A 24 30.74 29.55 -0.98
CA TRP A 24 30.62 29.52 0.47
C TRP A 24 30.37 28.10 0.95
N ASN A 25 31.40 27.52 1.56
CA ASN A 25 31.25 26.43 2.51
C ASN A 25 31.53 27.01 3.90
N LYS A 26 30.49 27.14 4.74
CA LYS A 26 30.65 27.21 6.19
C LYS A 26 29.35 26.87 6.92
N SER A 27 29.49 25.83 7.73
CA SER A 27 28.60 25.31 8.77
C SER A 27 27.88 26.38 9.59
N ALA A 28 26.59 26.17 9.77
CA ALA A 28 25.80 26.64 10.91
C ALA A 28 24.82 25.51 11.28
N GLU A 29 25.00 24.89 12.44
CA GLU A 29 23.88 24.26 13.15
C GLU A 29 23.06 25.38 13.79
N PRO A 30 21.73 25.24 13.79
CA PRO A 30 21.04 25.20 15.07
C PRO A 30 20.01 24.07 15.17
N ALA A 31 19.64 23.79 16.41
CA ALA A 31 18.75 22.74 16.87
C ALA A 31 17.29 22.87 16.43
N SER A 32 16.64 21.70 16.39
CA SER A 32 15.24 21.39 16.67
C SER A 32 14.15 22.14 15.91
N GLU A 33 13.61 21.47 14.88
CA GLU A 33 12.19 21.13 14.72
C GLU A 33 12.09 20.26 13.45
N GLU A 34 11.89 18.96 13.58
CA GLU A 34 11.41 18.12 12.46
C GLU A 34 9.96 18.54 12.19
N VAL A 35 9.79 19.58 11.38
CA VAL A 35 8.53 19.84 10.70
C VAL A 35 8.44 18.76 9.62
N ALA A 36 7.57 17.78 9.84
CA ALA A 36 7.23 16.80 8.82
C ALA A 36 6.76 17.58 7.57
N SER A 37 7.53 17.51 6.48
CA SER A 37 7.07 18.02 5.19
C SER A 37 5.77 17.33 4.82
N PRO A 38 4.71 18.07 4.43
CA PRO A 38 3.45 17.48 4.06
C PRO A 38 3.64 16.50 2.90
N GLU A 39 3.09 15.30 3.02
CA GLU A 39 3.07 14.30 1.96
C GLU A 39 2.27 14.89 0.77
N ILE A 40 2.93 15.11 -0.37
CA ILE A 40 2.32 15.77 -1.53
C ILE A 40 1.36 14.80 -2.22
N ASP A 41 0.08 15.18 -2.33
CA ASP A 41 -0.91 14.41 -3.07
C ASP A 41 -0.76 14.61 -4.57
N TYR A 42 -0.27 13.59 -5.27
CA TYR A 42 -0.13 13.64 -6.72
C TYR A 42 -1.40 13.25 -7.49
N SER A 43 -2.50 12.84 -6.85
CA SER A 43 -3.76 12.60 -7.57
C SER A 43 -4.41 13.84 -8.15
N TYR A 44 -3.98 15.03 -7.75
CA TYR A 44 -4.36 16.25 -8.46
C TYR A 44 -4.03 16.18 -9.96
N TYR A 45 -3.01 15.38 -10.34
CA TYR A 45 -2.71 15.10 -11.75
C TYR A 45 -3.71 14.16 -12.45
N ASN A 46 -4.54 13.39 -11.75
CA ASN A 46 -5.45 12.42 -12.37
C ASN A 46 -6.44 13.05 -13.33
N LYS A 47 -6.90 14.28 -13.05
CA LYS A 47 -7.74 15.00 -14.02
C LYS A 47 -7.01 15.19 -15.35
N VAL A 48 -5.72 15.53 -15.32
CA VAL A 48 -4.90 15.65 -16.54
C VAL A 48 -4.75 14.29 -17.21
N LEU A 49 -4.48 13.23 -16.45
CA LEU A 49 -4.38 11.87 -16.99
C LEU A 49 -5.69 11.42 -17.67
N ASP A 50 -6.85 11.72 -17.08
CA ASP A 50 -8.18 11.44 -17.66
C ASP A 50 -8.40 12.17 -18.98
N ASP A 51 -8.01 13.45 -19.04
CA ASP A 51 -8.17 14.25 -20.24
C ASP A 51 -7.23 13.75 -21.37
N TYR A 52 -6.01 13.33 -21.03
CA TYR A 52 -5.10 12.69 -22.00
C TYR A 52 -5.57 11.32 -22.47
N GLU A 53 -6.14 10.50 -21.57
CA GLU A 53 -6.72 9.20 -21.93
C GLU A 53 -7.88 9.36 -22.91
N LYS A 54 -8.76 10.34 -22.68
CA LYS A 54 -9.84 10.69 -23.60
C LYS A 54 -9.30 11.19 -24.94
N ALA A 55 -8.27 12.04 -24.93
CA ALA A 55 -7.65 12.55 -26.14
C ALA A 55 -7.02 11.43 -26.98
N ALA A 56 -6.31 10.49 -26.33
CA ALA A 56 -5.71 9.31 -26.97
C ALA A 56 -6.76 8.39 -27.60
N LYS A 57 -7.92 8.25 -26.96
CA LYS A 57 -9.08 7.48 -27.47
C LYS A 57 -9.84 8.19 -28.61
N GLY A 58 -9.45 9.43 -28.94
CA GLY A 58 -10.09 10.24 -29.98
C GLY A 58 -11.40 10.89 -29.53
N THR A 59 -11.73 10.85 -28.23
CA THR A 59 -12.89 11.53 -27.66
C THR A 59 -12.49 12.95 -27.25
N TRP A 60 -12.56 13.88 -28.21
CA TRP A 60 -12.26 15.29 -27.97
C TRP A 60 -13.50 16.05 -27.49
N ALA A 61 -13.40 16.65 -26.31
CA ALA A 61 -14.42 17.52 -25.74
C ALA A 61 -13.86 18.96 -25.72
N THR A 62 -14.73 19.92 -26.04
CA THR A 62 -14.40 21.34 -25.99
C THR A 62 -13.98 21.73 -24.57
N GLY A 63 -12.78 22.29 -24.41
CA GLY A 63 -12.28 22.77 -23.11
C GLY A 63 -11.31 21.85 -22.36
N MET A 64 -10.87 20.71 -22.94
CA MET A 64 -9.75 19.95 -22.37
C MET A 64 -8.43 20.69 -22.58
N ASP A 65 -7.66 20.88 -21.50
CA ASP A 65 -6.31 21.47 -21.55
C ASP A 65 -5.26 20.37 -21.72
N VAL A 66 -5.13 19.88 -22.95
CA VAL A 66 -4.20 18.82 -23.34
C VAL A 66 -3.47 19.19 -24.63
N ASN A 67 -2.30 18.60 -24.86
CA ASN A 67 -1.60 18.71 -26.14
C ASN A 67 -2.38 17.96 -27.24
N SER A 68 -2.70 18.64 -28.35
CA SER A 68 -3.45 18.09 -29.49
C SER A 68 -2.84 16.85 -30.13
N LEU A 69 -1.52 16.69 -30.03
CA LEU A 69 -0.81 15.55 -30.58
C LEU A 69 -1.11 14.24 -29.83
N ALA A 70 -1.73 14.28 -28.64
CA ALA A 70 -2.22 13.07 -27.96
C ALA A 70 -3.22 12.27 -28.81
N SER A 71 -3.97 12.94 -29.69
CA SER A 71 -4.91 12.31 -30.63
C SER A 71 -4.25 11.39 -31.66
N GLN A 72 -2.94 11.51 -31.84
CA GLN A 72 -2.18 10.73 -32.81
C GLN A 72 -2.17 9.24 -32.49
N VAL A 73 -2.38 8.84 -31.22
CA VAL A 73 -2.62 7.43 -30.87
C VAL A 73 -3.72 6.82 -31.73
N LYS A 74 -4.77 7.60 -32.04
CA LYS A 74 -5.87 7.14 -32.88
C LYS A 74 -5.62 7.32 -34.38
N SER A 75 -5.01 8.44 -34.81
CA SER A 75 -4.91 8.80 -36.23
C SER A 75 -3.67 8.26 -36.94
N SER A 76 -2.63 7.84 -36.20
CA SER A 76 -1.33 7.46 -36.75
C SER A 76 -1.25 6.02 -37.29
N GLN A 77 -2.40 5.34 -37.47
CA GLN A 77 -2.46 3.96 -37.98
C GLN A 77 -1.59 2.96 -37.19
N GLY A 78 -1.48 3.17 -35.87
CA GLY A 78 -0.72 2.28 -34.97
C GLY A 78 0.79 2.56 -34.92
N PHE A 79 1.25 3.71 -35.42
CA PHE A 79 2.60 4.18 -35.16
C PHE A 79 2.77 4.59 -33.69
N TYR A 80 1.79 5.29 -33.12
CA TYR A 80 1.69 5.53 -31.68
C TYR A 80 0.74 4.53 -31.02
N THR A 81 1.16 3.96 -29.90
CA THR A 81 0.43 2.90 -29.19
C THR A 81 -0.31 3.42 -27.97
N ASP A 82 0.24 4.40 -27.25
CA ASP A 82 -0.38 4.97 -26.06
C ASP A 82 0.11 6.41 -25.77
N VAL A 83 -0.54 7.07 -24.81
CA VAL A 83 0.04 8.17 -24.05
C VAL A 83 0.47 7.63 -22.70
N VAL A 84 1.70 7.93 -22.30
CA VAL A 84 2.30 7.47 -21.05
C VAL A 84 2.74 8.65 -20.18
N TYR A 85 2.90 8.41 -18.89
CA TYR A 85 3.39 9.41 -17.95
C TYR A 85 4.52 8.89 -17.04
N HIS A 86 5.32 9.83 -16.54
CA HIS A 86 6.33 9.63 -15.51
C HIS A 86 6.30 10.80 -14.54
N LYS A 87 6.65 10.57 -13.27
CA LYS A 87 6.76 11.61 -12.26
C LYS A 87 8.19 11.68 -11.75
N THR A 88 8.73 12.88 -11.67
CA THR A 88 10.06 13.12 -11.11
C THR A 88 10.18 14.58 -10.70
N ASP A 89 10.84 14.84 -9.58
CA ASP A 89 11.26 16.18 -9.17
C ASP A 89 12.39 16.67 -10.10
N LEU A 90 12.03 17.49 -11.10
CA LEU A 90 12.99 18.04 -12.07
C LEU A 90 13.67 19.27 -11.52
N ASN A 91 12.94 20.15 -10.85
CA ASN A 91 13.46 21.44 -10.40
C ASN A 91 14.17 21.35 -9.03
N ASN A 92 14.15 20.18 -8.37
CA ASN A 92 14.70 19.89 -7.04
C ASN A 92 14.05 20.73 -5.92
N ASP A 93 12.75 21.03 -6.04
CA ASP A 93 11.97 21.74 -5.01
C ASP A 93 11.23 20.80 -4.05
N GLY A 94 11.34 19.48 -4.25
CA GLY A 94 10.66 18.46 -3.47
C GLY A 94 9.27 18.06 -4.00
N VAL A 95 8.82 18.65 -5.11
CA VAL A 95 7.55 18.33 -5.79
C VAL A 95 7.84 17.64 -7.13
N ASP A 96 7.27 16.46 -7.36
CA ASP A 96 7.38 15.79 -8.65
C ASP A 96 6.58 16.51 -9.73
N GLU A 97 7.25 16.84 -10.84
CA GLU A 97 6.60 17.19 -12.10
C GLU A 97 6.03 15.96 -12.80
N LEU A 98 4.87 16.14 -13.44
CA LEU A 98 4.28 15.14 -14.34
C LEU A 98 4.78 15.35 -15.76
N LEU A 99 5.50 14.35 -16.27
CA LEU A 99 5.89 14.21 -17.68
C LEU A 99 4.86 13.38 -18.43
N LEU A 100 4.42 13.85 -19.59
CA LEU A 100 3.52 13.11 -20.50
C LEU A 100 4.18 12.93 -21.86
N ALA A 101 4.09 11.73 -22.43
CA ALA A 101 4.73 11.40 -23.71
C ALA A 101 3.84 10.51 -24.59
N LEU A 102 4.01 10.60 -25.91
CA LEU A 102 3.54 9.58 -26.84
C LEU A 102 4.48 8.38 -26.79
N GLU A 103 3.92 7.19 -26.73
CA GLU A 103 4.64 5.95 -26.95
C GLU A 103 4.52 5.51 -28.41
N MET A 104 5.67 5.31 -29.06
CA MET A 104 5.76 4.73 -30.39
C MET A 104 5.71 3.20 -30.31
N LYS A 105 5.33 2.56 -31.41
CA LYS A 105 5.38 1.09 -31.56
C LYS A 105 6.78 0.50 -31.36
N SER A 106 7.84 1.29 -31.59
CA SER A 106 9.23 0.90 -31.30
C SER A 106 9.53 0.83 -29.79
N GLY A 107 8.66 1.39 -28.95
CA GLY A 107 8.91 1.64 -27.54
C GLY A 107 9.53 3.02 -27.29
N GLU A 108 9.90 3.80 -28.30
CA GLU A 108 10.46 5.14 -28.08
C GLU A 108 9.40 6.14 -27.62
N LYS A 109 9.81 7.09 -26.76
CA LYS A 109 8.94 8.13 -26.19
C LYS A 109 9.20 9.49 -26.81
N SER A 110 8.12 10.23 -27.07
CA SER A 110 8.15 11.62 -27.52
C SER A 110 7.41 12.51 -26.53
N LEU A 111 8.13 13.38 -25.82
CA LEU A 111 7.55 14.23 -24.78
C LEU A 111 6.51 15.20 -25.36
N LEU A 112 5.34 15.23 -24.73
CA LEU A 112 4.18 16.03 -25.13
C LEU A 112 3.88 17.18 -24.17
N ASP A 113 4.12 16.98 -22.87
CA ASP A 113 3.70 17.95 -21.86
C ASP A 113 4.47 17.76 -20.55
N ILE A 114 4.63 18.85 -19.81
CA ILE A 114 5.20 18.91 -18.47
C ILE A 114 4.25 19.73 -17.60
N ARG A 115 3.89 19.19 -16.43
CA ARG A 115 3.04 19.85 -15.44
C ARG A 115 3.74 19.86 -14.09
N THR A 116 3.52 20.90 -13.30
CA THR A 116 3.93 20.95 -11.89
C THR A 116 2.69 21.09 -11.00
N LEU A 117 2.86 20.91 -9.70
CA LEU A 117 1.82 21.03 -8.69
C LEU A 117 2.21 22.11 -7.69
N LYS A 118 1.33 23.08 -7.47
CA LYS A 118 1.53 24.09 -6.42
C LYS A 118 0.22 24.42 -5.78
N ASP A 119 0.17 24.42 -4.45
CA ASP A 119 -1.04 24.70 -3.67
C ASP A 119 -2.24 23.85 -4.17
N GLU A 120 -2.03 22.55 -4.37
CA GLU A 120 -3.04 21.59 -4.87
C GLU A 120 -3.55 21.87 -6.30
N LYS A 121 -2.91 22.81 -7.00
CA LYS A 121 -3.28 23.23 -8.33
C LYS A 121 -2.26 22.76 -9.35
N VAL A 122 -2.73 22.03 -10.34
CA VAL A 122 -1.89 21.60 -11.47
C VAL A 122 -1.64 22.78 -12.41
N ILE A 123 -0.38 23.05 -12.69
CA ILE A 123 0.09 24.12 -13.57
C ILE A 123 0.75 23.50 -14.80
N ARG A 124 0.40 23.99 -16.00
CA ARG A 124 1.03 23.57 -17.25
C ARG A 124 2.32 24.35 -17.49
N LEU A 125 3.45 23.66 -17.44
CA LEU A 125 4.75 24.26 -17.69
C LEU A 125 5.02 24.43 -19.19
N THR A 126 4.60 23.49 -20.03
CA THR A 126 4.75 23.55 -21.49
C THR A 126 3.52 24.15 -22.15
N ASN A 127 3.50 25.49 -22.25
CA ASN A 127 2.31 26.26 -22.60
C ASN A 127 2.58 27.26 -23.73
N GLN A 128 1.55 28.04 -24.10
CA GLN A 128 1.64 28.97 -25.22
C GLN A 128 2.58 30.16 -24.95
N GLU A 129 2.72 30.58 -23.69
CA GLU A 129 3.55 31.73 -23.32
C GLU A 129 5.03 31.46 -23.60
N ASN A 130 5.49 30.24 -23.32
CA ASN A 130 6.83 29.79 -23.67
C ASN A 130 6.92 29.04 -25.02
N ARG A 131 5.82 28.97 -25.77
CA ARG A 131 5.72 28.31 -27.09
C ARG A 131 6.07 26.82 -27.08
N LEU A 132 5.78 26.15 -25.96
CA LEU A 132 5.97 24.71 -25.79
C LEU A 132 4.63 23.94 -25.76
N ASP A 133 3.50 24.60 -26.02
CA ASP A 133 2.17 23.99 -26.02
C ASP A 133 1.94 22.92 -27.11
N GLN A 134 2.81 22.89 -28.12
CA GLN A 134 2.76 21.98 -29.27
C GLN A 134 4.01 21.09 -29.42
N ILE A 135 4.72 20.81 -28.32
CA ILE A 135 5.86 19.88 -28.35
C ILE A 135 5.42 18.45 -28.68
N GLY A 136 6.32 17.69 -29.31
CA GLY A 136 6.10 16.37 -29.88
C GLY A 136 6.94 16.16 -31.14
N GLU A 137 6.37 15.58 -32.20
CA GLU A 137 7.11 15.09 -33.38
C GLU A 137 8.14 16.04 -34.00
N ARG A 138 7.75 17.29 -34.31
CA ARG A 138 8.60 18.26 -35.03
C ARG A 138 9.25 19.28 -34.10
N MET A 139 8.80 19.31 -32.85
CA MET A 139 9.18 20.25 -31.81
C MET A 139 9.49 19.44 -30.57
N THR A 140 10.70 18.94 -30.47
CA THR A 140 11.09 17.98 -29.42
C THR A 140 11.68 18.72 -28.23
N VAL A 141 11.38 18.23 -27.02
CA VAL A 141 12.05 18.66 -25.79
C VAL A 141 12.75 17.46 -25.17
N GLY A 142 14.04 17.63 -24.87
CA GLY A 142 14.85 16.67 -24.13
C GLY A 142 15.22 17.20 -22.75
N ILE A 143 15.28 16.31 -21.76
CA ILE A 143 15.71 16.62 -20.40
C ILE A 143 17.24 16.49 -20.35
N LEU A 144 17.92 17.53 -19.86
CA LEU A 144 19.38 17.54 -19.72
C LEU A 144 19.80 16.94 -18.36
N PRO A 145 21.07 16.53 -18.19
CA PRO A 145 21.54 15.94 -16.92
C PRO A 145 21.48 16.87 -15.71
N ASP A 146 21.36 18.18 -15.92
CA ASP A 146 21.13 19.20 -14.88
C ASP A 146 19.64 19.54 -14.70
N ASN A 147 18.75 18.69 -15.23
CA ASN A 147 17.29 18.80 -15.26
C ASN A 147 16.72 20.01 -16.02
N SER A 148 17.58 20.81 -16.66
CA SER A 148 17.12 21.83 -17.60
C SER A 148 16.64 21.21 -18.92
N LEU A 149 16.00 21.99 -19.78
CA LEU A 149 15.35 21.45 -20.97
C LEU A 149 16.00 21.96 -22.25
N LEU A 150 16.27 21.04 -23.18
CA LEU A 150 16.71 21.33 -24.53
C LEU A 150 15.53 21.21 -25.48
N TYR A 151 15.09 22.33 -26.04
CA TYR A 151 14.15 22.38 -27.14
C TYR A 151 14.87 22.28 -28.48
N ARG A 152 14.26 21.58 -29.43
CA ARG A 152 14.64 21.56 -30.84
C ARG A 152 13.39 21.66 -31.71
N GLY A 153 13.31 22.71 -32.52
CA GLY A 153 12.22 22.95 -33.46
C GLY A 153 12.72 23.27 -34.86
N ALA A 154 11.79 23.44 -35.79
CA ALA A 154 12.12 23.93 -37.13
C ALA A 154 12.36 25.45 -37.10
N GLY A 155 13.48 25.90 -37.63
CA GLY A 155 13.79 27.32 -37.84
C GLY A 155 13.41 27.80 -39.24
N THR A 156 13.87 27.06 -40.25
CA THR A 156 13.51 27.24 -41.66
C THR A 156 13.19 25.87 -42.28
N ALA A 157 12.93 25.81 -43.59
CA ALA A 157 12.73 24.55 -44.29
C ALA A 157 13.91 23.57 -44.18
N THR A 158 15.11 24.07 -43.87
CA THR A 158 16.35 23.28 -43.83
C THR A 158 17.17 23.45 -42.54
N SER A 159 16.69 24.23 -41.57
CA SER A 159 17.43 24.52 -40.33
C SER A 159 16.58 24.27 -39.10
N HIS A 160 17.25 24.05 -37.97
CA HIS A 160 16.62 23.90 -36.67
C HIS A 160 16.89 25.14 -35.82
N ILE A 161 16.00 25.38 -34.86
CA ILE A 161 16.27 26.28 -33.75
C ILE A 161 16.36 25.42 -32.51
N TYR A 162 17.40 25.67 -31.72
CA TYR A 162 17.61 25.07 -30.43
C TYR A 162 17.40 26.13 -29.36
N ALA A 163 16.77 25.75 -28.25
CA ALA A 163 16.63 26.64 -27.12
C ALA A 163 16.85 25.90 -25.81
N HIS A 164 17.53 26.57 -24.88
CA HIS A 164 17.74 26.10 -23.52
C HIS A 164 16.70 26.76 -22.61
N TYR A 165 15.91 25.95 -21.92
CA TYR A 165 14.92 26.38 -20.94
C TYR A 165 15.32 25.94 -19.54
N GLN A 166 15.03 26.80 -18.57
CA GLN A 166 15.23 26.57 -17.15
C GLN A 166 13.92 26.86 -16.41
N PHE A 167 13.75 26.26 -15.24
CA PHE A 167 12.64 26.61 -14.35
C PHE A 167 12.79 28.06 -13.86
N SER A 168 11.67 28.76 -13.69
CA SER A 168 11.65 30.01 -12.94
C SER A 168 11.98 29.78 -11.47
N GLU A 169 12.41 30.82 -10.77
CA GLU A 169 12.78 30.77 -9.34
C GLU A 169 11.63 30.24 -8.45
N ASP A 170 10.37 30.42 -8.87
CA ASP A 170 9.19 29.97 -8.14
C ASP A 170 8.65 28.59 -8.58
N GLY A 171 9.34 27.91 -9.51
CA GLY A 171 9.01 26.58 -10.04
C GLY A 171 7.83 26.53 -11.02
N GLN A 172 7.14 27.64 -11.25
CA GLN A 172 5.82 27.63 -11.92
C GLN A 172 5.86 27.85 -13.44
N SER A 173 7.02 28.12 -14.01
CA SER A 173 7.17 28.38 -15.44
C SER A 173 8.52 27.93 -15.98
N LEU A 174 8.59 27.75 -17.30
CA LEU A 174 9.86 27.53 -18.01
C LEU A 174 10.27 28.81 -18.72
N VAL A 175 11.47 29.29 -18.40
CA VAL A 175 12.09 30.49 -18.94
C VAL A 175 13.14 30.12 -19.96
N LYS A 176 13.07 30.72 -21.15
CA LYS A 176 14.08 30.55 -22.19
C LYS A 176 15.35 31.31 -21.80
N ALA A 177 16.41 30.58 -21.46
CA ALA A 177 17.70 31.15 -21.10
C ALA A 177 18.53 31.52 -22.34
N LYS A 178 18.51 30.67 -23.38
CA LYS A 178 19.27 30.87 -24.61
C LYS A 178 18.58 30.26 -25.82
N GLU A 179 18.80 30.82 -27.00
CA GLU A 179 18.35 30.30 -28.29
C GLU A 179 19.49 30.41 -29.30
N ASP A 180 19.66 29.38 -30.12
CA ASP A 180 20.66 29.37 -31.19
C ASP A 180 20.23 28.47 -32.37
N GLN A 181 20.85 28.65 -33.53
CA GLN A 181 20.65 27.80 -34.70
C GLN A 181 21.54 26.56 -34.68
N GLU A 182 22.66 26.63 -33.95
CA GLU A 182 23.59 25.50 -33.78
C GLU A 182 23.56 24.99 -32.35
N LEU A 183 23.39 23.68 -32.17
CA LEU A 183 23.33 23.06 -30.85
C LEU A 183 24.60 23.30 -30.02
N ALA A 184 25.76 23.30 -30.68
CA ALA A 184 27.05 23.52 -30.03
C ALA A 184 27.13 24.91 -29.37
N ASP A 185 26.47 25.91 -29.95
CA ASP A 185 26.52 27.28 -29.47
C ASP A 185 25.65 27.49 -28.23
N LEU A 186 24.68 26.60 -27.95
CA LEU A 186 23.96 26.61 -26.67
C LEU A 186 24.87 26.27 -25.47
N GLY A 187 25.94 25.50 -25.68
CA GLY A 187 26.86 25.10 -24.61
C GLY A 187 26.27 24.10 -23.61
N VAL A 188 25.23 23.37 -24.00
CA VAL A 188 24.56 22.36 -23.17
C VAL A 188 25.00 20.94 -23.52
N GLY A 189 24.82 20.01 -22.58
CA GLY A 189 25.08 18.59 -22.78
C GLY A 189 24.07 17.90 -23.72
N SER A 190 24.21 16.59 -23.88
CA SER A 190 23.20 15.78 -24.55
C SER A 190 22.05 15.45 -23.60
N PRO A 191 20.79 15.42 -24.07
CA PRO A 191 19.66 14.97 -23.27
C PRO A 191 19.84 13.54 -22.77
N ILE A 192 19.26 13.25 -21.60
CA ILE A 192 19.07 11.88 -21.14
C ILE A 192 18.09 11.16 -22.07
N SER A 193 18.24 9.84 -22.16
CA SER A 193 17.26 9.03 -22.89
C SER A 193 15.99 8.91 -22.05
N LEU A 194 14.83 9.22 -22.64
CA LEU A 194 13.55 9.03 -21.97
C LEU A 194 13.28 7.55 -21.65
N GLU A 195 13.92 6.62 -22.36
CA GLU A 195 13.74 5.18 -22.16
C GLU A 195 14.36 4.67 -20.85
N THR A 196 15.17 5.48 -20.18
CA THR A 196 15.69 5.13 -18.85
C THR A 196 14.69 5.44 -17.73
N LEU A 197 13.58 6.11 -18.04
CA LEU A 197 12.54 6.47 -17.08
C LEU A 197 11.46 5.38 -16.99
N SER A 198 10.81 5.29 -15.83
CA SER A 198 9.75 4.30 -15.58
C SER A 198 8.38 4.88 -15.95
N TRP A 199 7.94 4.61 -17.17
CA TRP A 199 6.67 5.10 -17.71
C TRP A 199 5.48 4.22 -17.32
N LYS A 200 4.30 4.83 -17.11
CA LYS A 200 3.02 4.17 -16.89
C LYS A 200 1.98 4.66 -17.90
N SER A 201 0.95 3.87 -18.21
CA SER A 201 -0.13 4.34 -19.09
C SER A 201 -0.89 5.47 -18.42
N VAL A 202 -1.40 6.45 -19.16
CA VAL A 202 -2.33 7.45 -18.58
C VAL A 202 -3.63 6.83 -18.04
N SER A 203 -3.91 5.58 -18.39
CA SER A 203 -4.98 4.78 -17.81
C SER A 203 -4.67 4.34 -16.37
N ASP A 204 -3.38 4.25 -16.00
CA ASP A 204 -2.89 3.85 -14.68
C ASP A 204 -2.86 5.06 -13.74
N LYS A 205 -4.01 5.42 -13.17
CA LYS A 205 -4.16 6.63 -12.34
C LYS A 205 -3.23 6.65 -11.13
N ILE A 206 -2.80 7.86 -10.76
CA ILE A 206 -1.98 8.10 -9.59
C ILE A 206 -2.86 7.92 -8.35
N PRO A 207 -2.49 7.04 -7.40
CA PRO A 207 -3.20 6.93 -6.14
C PRO A 207 -3.21 8.29 -5.42
N GLY A 208 -4.38 8.74 -4.98
CA GLY A 208 -4.51 10.02 -4.29
C GLY A 208 -4.10 9.98 -2.84
N GLY A 209 -3.19 10.89 -2.50
CA GLY A 209 -2.91 11.35 -1.15
C GLY A 209 -4.05 12.21 -0.59
N ALA A 210 -5.27 11.69 -0.58
CA ALA A 210 -6.22 12.02 0.46
C ALA A 210 -6.15 10.91 1.51
N SER A 211 -5.01 10.86 2.22
CA SER A 211 -5.02 10.59 3.66
C SER A 211 -5.45 11.88 4.38
N ALA A 212 -6.64 12.34 4.03
CA ALA A 212 -7.47 13.17 4.88
C ALA A 212 -8.83 12.48 4.80
N ASP A 213 -9.02 11.59 5.76
CA ASP A 213 -10.31 11.10 6.17
C ASP A 213 -11.36 12.22 6.10
N LYS A 214 -12.18 12.18 5.05
CA LYS A 214 -13.62 12.45 5.15
C LYS A 214 -14.36 11.49 4.23
N GLY A 215 -14.48 10.26 4.74
CA GLY A 215 -15.55 9.36 4.34
C GLY A 215 -15.15 8.13 3.53
N LYS A 216 -13.89 7.67 3.59
CA LYS A 216 -13.68 6.22 3.59
C LYS A 216 -13.76 5.85 5.06
N SER A 217 -14.71 4.99 5.46
CA SER A 217 -14.46 4.23 6.69
C SER A 217 -13.04 3.70 6.56
N SER A 218 -12.12 4.04 7.47
CA SER A 218 -10.82 3.37 7.51
C SER A 218 -11.17 1.91 7.73
N ALA A 219 -11.25 1.13 6.64
CA ALA A 219 -11.61 -0.26 6.73
C ALA A 219 -10.51 -0.86 7.60
N ASP A 220 -10.91 -1.31 8.79
CA ASP A 220 -9.98 -1.94 9.67
C ASP A 220 -9.55 -3.26 9.02
N TYR A 221 -8.34 -3.29 8.50
CA TYR A 221 -7.75 -4.47 7.88
C TYR A 221 -7.09 -5.37 8.90
N SER A 222 -7.11 -5.02 10.20
CA SER A 222 -6.60 -5.88 11.26
C SER A 222 -7.19 -7.30 11.29
N PRO A 223 -8.45 -7.57 10.84
CA PRO A 223 -8.95 -8.94 10.76
C PRO A 223 -8.11 -9.84 9.84
N TYR A 224 -7.48 -9.30 8.80
CA TYR A 224 -6.56 -10.04 7.93
C TYR A 224 -5.32 -10.54 8.66
N ASN A 225 -4.94 -9.95 9.80
CA ASN A 225 -3.81 -10.43 10.60
C ASN A 225 -3.99 -11.88 11.05
N SER A 226 -5.23 -12.36 11.22
CA SER A 226 -5.52 -13.76 11.53
C SER A 226 -4.98 -14.70 10.44
N ILE A 227 -5.24 -14.37 9.18
CA ILE A 227 -4.75 -15.12 8.02
C ILE A 227 -3.23 -14.98 7.88
N LEU A 228 -2.71 -13.76 8.03
CA LEU A 228 -1.26 -13.52 7.92
C LEU A 228 -0.48 -14.32 8.97
N LYS A 229 -1.04 -14.52 10.18
CA LYS A 229 -0.43 -15.35 11.22
C LYS A 229 -0.34 -16.83 10.80
N ASP A 230 -1.34 -17.35 10.10
CA ASP A 230 -1.28 -18.74 9.61
C ASP A 230 -0.21 -18.93 8.52
N TYR A 231 -0.02 -17.95 7.63
CA TYR A 231 1.09 -17.98 6.66
C TYR A 231 2.47 -17.80 7.32
N GLU A 232 2.57 -16.88 8.28
CA GLU A 232 3.80 -16.68 9.07
C GLU A 232 4.18 -17.94 9.85
N PHE A 233 3.20 -18.60 10.47
CA PHE A 233 3.43 -19.85 11.22
C PHE A 233 4.16 -20.90 10.38
N LEU A 234 3.80 -21.04 9.10
CA LEU A 234 4.44 -21.99 8.19
C LEU A 234 5.90 -21.64 7.85
N LEU A 235 6.32 -20.37 7.99
CA LEU A 235 7.71 -19.98 7.78
C LEU A 235 8.62 -20.62 8.84
N ASP A 236 8.14 -20.71 10.08
CA ASP A 236 8.85 -21.26 11.23
C ASP A 236 8.58 -22.76 11.44
N HIS A 237 7.40 -23.26 11.02
CA HIS A 237 6.92 -24.63 11.25
C HIS A 237 6.73 -25.38 9.92
N LYS A 238 7.80 -25.47 9.13
CA LYS A 238 7.81 -25.96 7.73
C LYS A 238 7.28 -27.39 7.50
N SER A 239 7.09 -28.17 8.56
CA SER A 239 6.56 -29.54 8.53
C SER A 239 5.09 -29.65 8.98
N GLU A 240 4.48 -28.56 9.42
CA GLU A 240 3.10 -28.53 9.91
C GLU A 240 2.12 -28.10 8.81
N VAL A 241 0.85 -28.45 9.00
CA VAL A 241 -0.22 -28.22 8.02
C VAL A 241 -1.25 -27.28 8.62
N LYS A 242 -1.58 -26.22 7.87
CA LYS A 242 -2.71 -25.33 8.15
C LYS A 242 -3.81 -25.54 7.12
N ASP A 243 -5.01 -25.90 7.60
CA ASP A 243 -6.19 -26.13 6.76
C ASP A 243 -6.97 -24.84 6.48
N THR A 244 -6.67 -23.76 7.21
CA THR A 244 -7.30 -22.44 7.10
C THR A 244 -6.84 -21.63 5.89
N ILE A 245 -5.74 -22.03 5.25
CA ILE A 245 -5.09 -21.34 4.12
C ILE A 245 -4.90 -22.27 2.92
N ASN A 246 -4.33 -21.78 1.82
CA ASN A 246 -4.05 -22.62 0.66
C ASN A 246 -3.08 -23.78 0.99
N PRO A 247 -3.46 -25.06 0.75
CA PRO A 247 -2.58 -26.20 1.00
C PRO A 247 -1.26 -26.19 0.22
N THR A 248 -1.18 -25.47 -0.91
CA THR A 248 0.07 -25.23 -1.65
C THR A 248 1.08 -24.45 -0.80
N ALA A 249 0.63 -23.60 0.12
CA ALA A 249 1.51 -22.94 1.08
C ALA A 249 2.20 -23.95 2.01
N ASN A 250 1.48 -24.99 2.49
CA ASN A 250 2.07 -26.07 3.30
C ASN A 250 3.19 -26.80 2.51
N ILE A 251 2.98 -27.02 1.21
CA ILE A 251 3.98 -27.64 0.33
C ILE A 251 5.20 -26.72 0.15
N TYR A 252 4.96 -25.43 -0.08
CA TYR A 252 6.05 -24.47 -0.32
C TYR A 252 6.87 -24.20 0.93
N ALA A 253 6.26 -24.21 2.11
CA ALA A 253 6.94 -24.08 3.40
C ALA A 253 8.04 -25.14 3.58
N GLY A 254 7.78 -26.39 3.16
CA GLY A 254 8.76 -27.48 3.20
C GLY A 254 9.89 -27.38 2.16
N MET A 255 9.81 -26.46 1.19
CA MET A 255 10.80 -26.30 0.12
C MET A 255 11.78 -25.16 0.44
N ALA A 256 13.08 -25.47 0.57
CA ALA A 256 14.11 -24.53 1.02
C ALA A 256 14.24 -23.23 0.18
N GLU A 257 13.92 -23.25 -1.11
CA GLU A 257 14.03 -22.07 -2.01
C GLU A 257 12.71 -21.33 -2.27
N ARG A 258 11.56 -21.97 -2.05
CA ARG A 258 10.22 -21.37 -2.27
C ARG A 258 9.54 -20.86 -0.99
N SER A 259 10.03 -21.28 0.18
CA SER A 259 9.46 -20.95 1.51
C SER A 259 9.88 -19.61 2.10
N GLN A 260 10.80 -18.86 1.50
CA GLN A 260 11.51 -17.84 2.28
C GLN A 260 10.79 -16.50 2.47
N ALA A 261 9.67 -16.23 1.79
CA ALA A 261 8.89 -15.02 2.04
C ALA A 261 7.51 -15.12 1.41
N PHE A 262 6.53 -15.71 2.11
CA PHE A 262 5.14 -15.41 1.77
C PHE A 262 4.94 -13.91 1.91
N THR A 263 4.33 -13.31 0.90
CA THR A 263 4.06 -11.87 0.89
C THR A 263 2.62 -11.62 0.50
N TYR A 264 2.11 -10.46 0.91
CA TYR A 264 0.78 -10.01 0.55
C TYR A 264 0.79 -8.62 -0.08
N ALA A 265 -0.24 -8.32 -0.85
CA ALA A 265 -0.56 -7.00 -1.36
C ALA A 265 -2.06 -6.73 -1.15
N MET A 266 -2.41 -5.44 -1.02
CA MET A 266 -3.79 -4.98 -0.90
C MET A 266 -4.25 -4.43 -2.25
N VAL A 267 -5.38 -4.91 -2.76
CA VAL A 267 -5.94 -4.45 -4.03
C VAL A 267 -7.46 -4.41 -3.96
N ASP A 268 -8.07 -3.24 -4.19
CA ASP A 268 -9.50 -3.06 -4.39
C ASP A 268 -9.93 -3.64 -5.76
N MET A 269 -10.35 -4.92 -5.78
CA MET A 269 -10.65 -5.65 -7.01
C MET A 269 -11.97 -5.20 -7.64
N ASP A 270 -12.99 -4.89 -6.83
CA ASP A 270 -14.31 -4.47 -7.32
C ASP A 270 -14.53 -2.96 -7.33
N LYS A 271 -13.53 -2.18 -6.89
CA LYS A 271 -13.53 -0.71 -6.82
C LYS A 271 -14.60 -0.19 -5.85
N ASN A 272 -14.90 -0.95 -4.80
CA ASN A 272 -15.88 -0.59 -3.77
C ASN A 272 -15.27 0.26 -2.63
N GLY A 273 -13.94 0.45 -2.64
CA GLY A 273 -13.21 1.18 -1.61
C GLY A 273 -12.68 0.32 -0.45
N ILE A 274 -12.89 -1.00 -0.46
CA ILE A 274 -12.35 -1.98 0.48
C ILE A 274 -11.36 -2.85 -0.30
N ASP A 275 -10.12 -2.91 0.18
CA ASP A 275 -9.08 -3.68 -0.49
C ASP A 275 -9.18 -5.17 -0.14
N GLU A 276 -9.06 -6.04 -1.15
CA GLU A 276 -8.83 -7.47 -0.96
C GLU A 276 -7.36 -7.75 -0.61
N LEU A 277 -7.16 -8.70 0.31
CA LEU A 277 -5.85 -9.26 0.64
C LEU A 277 -5.47 -10.34 -0.37
N ILE A 278 -4.40 -10.11 -1.13
CA ILE A 278 -3.83 -11.08 -2.07
C ILE A 278 -2.55 -11.66 -1.46
N VAL A 279 -2.51 -12.96 -1.22
CA VAL A 279 -1.34 -13.66 -0.68
C VAL A 279 -0.62 -14.42 -1.79
N SER A 280 0.72 -14.33 -1.80
CA SER A 280 1.58 -14.95 -2.81
C SER A 280 2.78 -15.70 -2.21
N SER A 281 3.38 -16.59 -3.00
CA SER A 281 4.57 -17.36 -2.58
C SER A 281 5.84 -16.50 -2.40
N LYS A 282 6.01 -15.44 -3.20
CA LYS A 282 7.05 -14.41 -3.09
C LYS A 282 6.80 -13.25 -4.06
N ASN A 283 6.49 -12.07 -3.55
CA ASN A 283 6.33 -10.81 -4.30
C ASN A 283 5.49 -10.96 -5.60
N GLY A 284 4.37 -11.67 -5.53
CA GLY A 284 3.47 -11.86 -6.67
C GLY A 284 3.89 -12.93 -7.68
N SER A 285 4.93 -13.73 -7.38
CA SER A 285 5.38 -14.81 -8.28
C SER A 285 4.28 -15.82 -8.60
N GLU A 286 3.56 -16.25 -7.57
CA GLU A 286 2.38 -17.12 -7.70
C GLU A 286 1.34 -16.69 -6.66
N ILE A 287 0.12 -16.38 -7.10
CA ILE A 287 -1.02 -16.10 -6.21
C ILE A 287 -1.43 -17.41 -5.54
N LEU A 288 -1.54 -17.39 -4.21
CA LEU A 288 -1.95 -18.52 -3.40
C LEU A 288 -3.37 -18.33 -2.88
N ASP A 289 -3.72 -17.16 -2.35
CA ASP A 289 -5.08 -16.90 -1.89
C ASP A 289 -5.49 -15.45 -2.12
N ILE A 290 -6.80 -15.24 -2.17
CA ILE A 290 -7.43 -13.93 -2.17
C ILE A 290 -8.54 -13.93 -1.11
N PHE A 291 -8.56 -12.89 -0.28
CA PHE A 291 -9.55 -12.69 0.78
C PHE A 291 -10.16 -11.30 0.69
N THR A 292 -11.46 -11.20 0.96
CA THR A 292 -12.18 -9.92 1.09
C THR A 292 -12.66 -9.74 2.52
N LEU A 293 -13.06 -8.52 2.86
CA LEU A 293 -13.52 -8.13 4.18
C LEU A 293 -14.97 -7.67 4.09
N LYS A 294 -15.84 -8.33 4.85
CA LYS A 294 -17.26 -7.98 4.93
C LYS A 294 -17.73 -8.06 6.36
N ASP A 295 -18.28 -6.96 6.86
CA ASP A 295 -18.74 -6.85 8.26
C ASP A 295 -17.65 -7.25 9.28
N GLN A 296 -16.40 -6.83 9.04
CA GLN A 296 -15.20 -7.20 9.83
C GLN A 296 -14.86 -8.70 9.86
N LYS A 297 -15.49 -9.49 8.99
CA LYS A 297 -15.19 -10.91 8.81
C LYS A 297 -14.38 -11.10 7.55
N VAL A 298 -13.31 -11.86 7.68
CA VAL A 298 -12.50 -12.28 6.55
C VAL A 298 -13.21 -13.38 5.79
N ILE A 299 -13.40 -13.20 4.48
CA ILE A 299 -13.99 -14.18 3.59
C ILE A 299 -12.93 -14.61 2.58
N ARG A 300 -12.67 -15.92 2.50
CA ARG A 300 -11.77 -16.49 1.49
C ARG A 300 -12.48 -16.60 0.15
N LEU A 301 -12.05 -15.81 -0.82
CA LEU A 301 -12.62 -15.79 -2.18
C LEU A 301 -12.13 -16.99 -3.01
N THR A 302 -10.89 -17.43 -2.82
CA THR A 302 -10.28 -18.57 -3.52
C THR A 302 -10.47 -19.87 -2.73
N ASN A 303 -11.65 -20.46 -2.81
CA ASN A 303 -12.11 -21.53 -1.91
C ASN A 303 -12.51 -22.83 -2.65
N ALA A 304 -13.09 -23.77 -1.91
CA ALA A 304 -13.47 -25.07 -2.47
C ALA A 304 -14.65 -24.99 -3.47
N GLU A 305 -15.53 -24.00 -3.34
CA GLU A 305 -16.71 -23.87 -4.19
C GLU A 305 -16.33 -23.52 -5.64
N ASN A 306 -15.35 -22.65 -5.81
CA ASN A 306 -14.78 -22.32 -7.13
C ASN A 306 -13.57 -23.18 -7.50
N LYS A 307 -13.29 -24.24 -6.71
CA LYS A 307 -12.20 -25.20 -6.91
C LYS A 307 -10.80 -24.58 -6.88
N MET A 308 -10.66 -23.39 -6.30
CA MET A 308 -9.38 -22.65 -6.25
C MET A 308 -8.58 -22.93 -4.99
N GLN A 309 -8.96 -23.92 -4.17
CA GLN A 309 -8.24 -24.16 -2.92
C GLN A 309 -6.75 -24.54 -3.12
N MET A 310 -6.34 -24.97 -4.32
CA MET A 310 -4.95 -25.33 -4.66
C MET A 310 -4.30 -24.37 -5.69
N LEU A 311 -4.62 -23.07 -5.64
CA LEU A 311 -3.89 -22.07 -6.42
C LEU A 311 -2.37 -22.13 -6.16
N GLY A 312 -1.59 -21.92 -7.22
CA GLY A 312 -0.14 -22.11 -7.26
C GLY A 312 0.25 -23.06 -8.39
N THR A 313 1.15 -24.02 -8.11
CA THR A 313 1.68 -25.06 -9.01
C THR A 313 1.01 -25.22 -10.41
N ARG A 314 0.00 -26.09 -10.54
CA ARG A 314 -0.70 -26.41 -11.81
C ARG A 314 -2.00 -25.63 -11.99
N PHE A 315 -2.35 -24.81 -11.01
CA PHE A 315 -3.53 -23.96 -11.02
C PHE A 315 -3.07 -22.52 -10.86
N LYS A 316 -2.80 -21.86 -11.99
CA LYS A 316 -2.29 -20.49 -12.00
C LYS A 316 -3.45 -19.51 -11.96
N ALA A 317 -3.26 -18.42 -11.23
CA ALA A 317 -4.15 -17.28 -11.20
C ALA A 317 -3.36 -16.01 -11.57
N TYR A 318 -4.03 -15.12 -12.31
CA TYR A 318 -3.51 -13.83 -12.72
C TYR A 318 -4.59 -12.79 -12.47
N LEU A 319 -4.26 -11.73 -11.74
CA LEU A 319 -5.14 -10.59 -11.60
C LEU A 319 -5.12 -9.79 -12.91
N LEU A 320 -6.28 -9.30 -13.35
CA LEU A 320 -6.43 -8.49 -14.54
C LEU A 320 -6.55 -7.01 -14.16
N GLU A 321 -6.15 -6.10 -15.04
CA GLU A 321 -6.19 -4.64 -14.79
C GLU A 321 -7.60 -4.12 -14.50
N ASN A 322 -8.63 -4.82 -14.99
CA ASN A 322 -10.03 -4.48 -14.75
C ASN A 322 -10.58 -5.00 -13.40
N GLY A 323 -9.75 -5.66 -12.58
CA GLY A 323 -10.14 -6.21 -11.27
C GLY A 323 -10.65 -7.66 -11.32
N ASN A 324 -10.81 -8.25 -12.51
CA ASN A 324 -11.20 -9.65 -12.64
C ASN A 324 -10.03 -10.60 -12.37
N LEU A 325 -10.34 -11.84 -12.00
CA LEU A 325 -9.36 -12.90 -11.82
C LEU A 325 -9.39 -13.84 -13.03
N TYR A 326 -8.23 -14.07 -13.65
CA TYR A 326 -8.07 -15.05 -14.72
C TYR A 326 -7.32 -16.28 -14.21
N THR A 327 -7.87 -17.47 -14.45
CA THR A 327 -7.27 -18.72 -14.01
C THR A 327 -7.00 -19.69 -15.13
N GLN A 328 -5.92 -20.45 -14.98
CA GLN A 328 -5.53 -21.55 -15.85
C GLN A 328 -5.39 -22.81 -15.01
N TRP A 329 -6.20 -23.83 -15.30
CA TRP A 329 -6.23 -25.07 -14.56
C TRP A 329 -6.10 -26.28 -15.47
N ASN A 330 -5.18 -27.18 -15.14
CA ASN A 330 -5.11 -28.49 -15.78
C ASN A 330 -5.64 -29.58 -14.82
N PRO A 331 -6.81 -30.18 -15.10
CA PRO A 331 -7.49 -31.10 -14.18
C PRO A 331 -6.81 -32.46 -13.99
N PHE A 332 -6.02 -32.95 -14.97
CA PHE A 332 -5.46 -34.31 -14.91
C PHE A 332 -3.98 -34.36 -15.31
N ALA A 333 -3.18 -35.07 -14.52
CA ALA A 333 -1.80 -35.34 -14.87
C ALA A 333 -1.73 -36.20 -16.14
N GLY A 334 -1.29 -35.62 -17.26
CA GLY A 334 -1.17 -36.30 -18.55
C GLY A 334 -2.20 -35.88 -19.60
N ASP A 335 -3.22 -35.10 -19.23
CA ASP A 335 -4.11 -34.43 -20.19
C ASP A 335 -3.52 -33.05 -20.54
N PRO A 336 -3.24 -32.73 -21.82
CA PRO A 336 -2.73 -31.41 -22.19
C PRO A 336 -3.80 -30.30 -22.08
N GLN A 337 -5.07 -30.64 -21.88
CA GLN A 337 -6.17 -29.68 -21.89
C GLN A 337 -6.14 -28.75 -20.67
N THR A 338 -5.90 -27.47 -20.93
CA THR A 338 -6.00 -26.40 -19.92
C THR A 338 -7.38 -25.77 -19.99
N ILE A 339 -8.02 -25.60 -18.84
CA ILE A 339 -9.27 -24.86 -18.69
C ILE A 339 -8.90 -23.43 -18.31
N HIS A 340 -9.43 -22.49 -19.08
CA HIS A 340 -9.23 -21.07 -18.93
C HIS A 340 -10.52 -20.44 -18.42
N THR A 341 -10.49 -19.67 -17.35
CA THR A 341 -11.70 -19.11 -16.73
C THR A 341 -11.48 -17.68 -16.26
N ILE A 342 -12.42 -16.77 -16.57
CA ILE A 342 -12.50 -15.42 -15.99
C ILE A 342 -13.52 -15.44 -14.86
N TRP A 343 -13.12 -14.87 -13.74
CA TRP A 343 -13.94 -14.69 -12.55
C TRP A 343 -14.04 -13.21 -12.22
N LYS A 344 -15.19 -12.80 -11.71
CA LYS A 344 -15.45 -11.44 -11.27
C LYS A 344 -15.99 -11.48 -9.84
N LEU A 345 -15.52 -10.58 -8.99
CA LEU A 345 -16.12 -10.39 -7.67
C LEU A 345 -17.55 -9.89 -7.83
N ASN A 346 -18.50 -10.56 -7.19
CA ASN A 346 -19.92 -10.22 -7.28
C ASN A 346 -20.20 -8.85 -6.67
N SER A 347 -21.36 -8.27 -6.97
CA SER A 347 -21.75 -6.97 -6.43
C SER A 347 -21.90 -6.94 -4.90
N SER A 348 -21.98 -8.11 -4.26
CA SER A 348 -22.03 -8.26 -2.79
C SER A 348 -20.65 -8.27 -2.14
N GLY A 349 -19.58 -8.29 -2.93
CA GLY A 349 -18.19 -8.29 -2.48
C GLY A 349 -17.77 -9.55 -1.73
N ASP A 350 -18.48 -10.68 -1.85
CA ASP A 350 -18.24 -11.87 -1.02
C ASP A 350 -18.00 -13.16 -1.79
N LYS A 351 -18.11 -13.12 -3.13
CA LYS A 351 -17.94 -14.31 -3.97
C LYS A 351 -17.39 -13.99 -5.35
N LEU A 352 -16.49 -14.85 -5.83
CA LEU A 352 -16.07 -14.87 -7.23
C LEU A 352 -17.10 -15.62 -8.08
N GLU A 353 -17.66 -14.94 -9.08
CA GLU A 353 -18.58 -15.49 -10.06
C GLU A 353 -17.87 -15.77 -11.38
N LYS A 354 -18.17 -16.93 -11.98
CA LYS A 354 -17.63 -17.32 -13.28
C LYS A 354 -18.27 -16.47 -14.38
N VAL A 355 -17.46 -15.68 -15.06
CA VAL A 355 -17.89 -14.87 -16.21
C VAL A 355 -17.86 -15.69 -17.48
N LYS A 356 -16.75 -16.41 -17.71
CA LYS A 356 -16.50 -17.14 -18.96
C LYS A 356 -15.50 -18.26 -18.74
N GLU A 357 -15.70 -19.40 -19.39
CA GLU A 357 -14.79 -20.55 -19.36
C GLU A 357 -14.65 -21.14 -20.76
N ALA A 358 -13.41 -21.49 -21.13
CA ALA A 358 -13.14 -22.17 -22.39
C ALA A 358 -11.88 -23.04 -22.33
N LYS A 359 -11.62 -23.77 -23.41
CA LYS A 359 -10.46 -24.68 -23.55
C LYS A 359 -9.23 -24.01 -24.15
N THR A 360 -9.35 -22.76 -24.58
CA THR A 360 -8.26 -21.95 -25.13
C THR A 360 -8.30 -20.54 -24.53
N GLU A 361 -7.12 -19.92 -24.38
CA GLU A 361 -7.02 -18.54 -23.84
C GLU A 361 -7.68 -17.52 -24.78
N ASP A 362 -7.57 -17.70 -26.10
CA ASP A 362 -8.15 -16.81 -27.11
C ASP A 362 -9.68 -16.77 -27.04
N GLU A 363 -10.31 -17.94 -26.84
CA GLU A 363 -11.77 -18.01 -26.68
C GLU A 363 -12.24 -17.28 -25.45
N VAL A 364 -11.47 -17.31 -24.36
CA VAL A 364 -11.78 -16.57 -23.12
C VAL A 364 -11.53 -15.08 -23.31
N SER A 365 -10.39 -14.72 -23.92
CA SER A 365 -9.90 -13.36 -24.12
C SER A 365 -9.85 -12.56 -22.80
N PRO A 366 -8.93 -12.92 -21.87
CA PRO A 366 -8.92 -12.37 -20.51
C PRO A 366 -8.59 -10.88 -20.42
N GLY A 367 -8.02 -10.28 -21.48
CA GLY A 367 -7.53 -8.90 -21.45
C GLY A 367 -6.15 -8.80 -20.80
N ALA A 368 -5.77 -7.58 -20.40
CA ALA A 368 -4.45 -7.29 -19.86
C ALA A 368 -4.29 -7.83 -18.43
N ARG A 369 -3.18 -8.55 -18.20
CA ARG A 369 -2.79 -9.02 -16.86
C ARG A 369 -2.15 -7.88 -16.11
N MET A 370 -2.56 -7.68 -14.86
CA MET A 370 -1.97 -6.68 -13.99
C MET A 370 -0.49 -7.01 -13.75
N ASN A 371 0.36 -5.98 -13.80
CA ASN A 371 1.76 -6.11 -13.44
C ASN A 371 1.91 -6.21 -11.91
N LEU A 372 1.92 -7.43 -11.37
CA LEU A 372 2.05 -7.68 -9.93
C LEU A 372 3.36 -7.14 -9.34
N SER A 373 4.43 -6.96 -10.13
CA SER A 373 5.70 -6.37 -9.63
C SER A 373 5.59 -4.89 -9.26
N SER A 374 4.53 -4.22 -9.74
CA SER A 374 4.26 -2.81 -9.41
C SER A 374 3.50 -2.63 -8.08
N LEU A 375 3.00 -3.72 -7.49
CA LEU A 375 2.30 -3.68 -6.21
C LEU A 375 3.30 -3.57 -5.05
N THR A 376 2.89 -2.89 -3.99
CA THR A 376 3.62 -2.86 -2.73
C THR A 376 3.40 -4.18 -1.98
N TRP A 377 4.33 -5.11 -2.16
CA TRP A 377 4.33 -6.37 -1.43
C TRP A 377 4.93 -6.20 -0.04
N LYS A 378 4.19 -6.67 0.97
CA LYS A 378 4.64 -6.73 2.36
C LYS A 378 4.86 -8.17 2.78
N SER A 379 5.82 -8.40 3.68
CA SER A 379 5.99 -9.71 4.30
C SER A 379 4.75 -10.08 5.11
N VAL A 380 4.36 -11.35 5.15
CA VAL A 380 3.26 -11.80 6.03
C VAL A 380 3.56 -11.55 7.53
N THR A 381 4.81 -11.28 7.89
CA THR A 381 5.20 -10.84 9.26
C THR A 381 4.83 -9.38 9.54
N GLU A 382 4.68 -8.55 8.51
CA GLU A 382 4.23 -7.15 8.62
C GLU A 382 2.71 -7.12 8.79
N LYS A 383 2.26 -7.03 10.04
CA LYS A 383 0.83 -6.99 10.37
C LYS A 383 0.25 -5.59 10.18
N PHE A 384 -1.04 -5.53 9.90
CA PHE A 384 -1.78 -4.28 9.99
C PHE A 384 -1.75 -3.80 11.43
N ALA A 385 -1.42 -2.52 11.63
CA ALA A 385 -1.61 -1.87 12.91
C ALA A 385 -3.08 -2.06 13.28
N ALA A 386 -3.35 -2.73 14.41
CA ALA A 386 -4.67 -2.70 14.97
C ALA A 386 -4.97 -1.22 15.21
N THR A 387 -6.00 -0.69 14.57
CA THR A 387 -6.52 0.60 15.00
C THR A 387 -6.95 0.35 16.44
N ALA A 388 -6.18 0.86 17.41
CA ALA A 388 -6.66 1.01 18.77
C ALA A 388 -7.90 1.88 18.61
N SER A 389 -9.06 1.23 18.54
CA SER A 389 -10.32 1.90 18.38
C SER A 389 -10.41 2.80 19.58
N SER A 390 -10.20 4.10 19.36
CA SER A 390 -10.53 5.13 20.31
C SER A 390 -12.04 5.27 20.33
N SER A 391 -12.74 4.17 20.67
CA SER A 391 -14.10 4.22 21.14
C SER A 391 -14.03 4.66 22.59
N ASN A 392 -13.95 5.98 22.78
CA ASN A 392 -14.50 6.60 23.97
C ASN A 392 -16.02 6.38 23.97
N GLN A 393 -16.46 5.18 24.33
CA GLN A 393 -17.77 4.93 24.90
C GLN A 393 -17.65 3.83 25.96
N ASN A 394 -17.83 4.26 27.20
CA ASN A 394 -18.07 3.41 28.36
C ASN A 394 -19.29 2.52 28.10
N THR A 395 -19.07 1.31 27.58
CA THR A 395 -19.98 0.17 27.71
C THR A 395 -19.13 -1.10 27.63
N SER A 396 -18.84 -1.73 28.78
CA SER A 396 -18.53 -3.17 28.94
C SER A 396 -18.02 -3.87 27.67
N GLY A 397 -16.83 -3.50 27.20
CA GLY A 397 -16.20 -4.13 26.05
C GLY A 397 -15.87 -5.58 26.39
N LYS A 398 -16.16 -6.48 25.46
CA LYS A 398 -15.80 -7.89 25.52
C LYS A 398 -14.30 -8.04 25.80
N MET A 399 -13.93 -9.01 26.64
CA MET A 399 -12.54 -9.36 26.95
C MET A 399 -11.69 -9.53 25.67
N ASP A 400 -10.62 -8.74 25.57
CA ASP A 400 -9.66 -8.78 24.47
C ASP A 400 -8.39 -9.53 24.88
N ILE A 401 -8.36 -10.82 24.57
CA ILE A 401 -7.21 -11.69 24.89
C ILE A 401 -5.94 -11.38 24.09
N ASN A 402 -6.04 -10.69 22.95
CA ASN A 402 -4.85 -10.27 22.20
C ASN A 402 -4.21 -9.05 22.88
N ALA A 403 -5.03 -8.10 23.34
CA ALA A 403 -4.56 -6.98 24.15
C ALA A 403 -3.90 -7.48 25.44
N ILE A 404 -4.56 -8.39 26.16
CA ILE A 404 -4.02 -8.96 27.41
C ILE A 404 -2.68 -9.67 27.16
N LYS A 405 -2.57 -10.46 26.08
CA LYS A 405 -1.30 -11.12 25.72
C LYS A 405 -0.16 -10.14 25.48
N ASN A 406 -0.46 -8.95 24.96
CA ASN A 406 0.51 -7.87 24.72
C ASN A 406 0.73 -6.95 25.94
N GLY A 407 0.15 -7.28 27.09
CA GLY A 407 0.31 -6.52 28.33
C GLY A 407 -0.71 -5.39 28.55
N ASP A 408 -1.74 -5.29 27.70
CA ASP A 408 -2.83 -4.34 27.88
C ASP A 408 -4.05 -5.04 28.51
N PHE A 409 -4.31 -4.72 29.77
CA PHE A 409 -5.39 -5.30 30.56
C PHE A 409 -6.66 -4.43 30.58
N SER A 410 -6.72 -3.38 29.76
CA SER A 410 -7.82 -2.40 29.77
C SER A 410 -9.19 -3.03 29.55
N SER A 411 -9.28 -4.09 28.73
CA SER A 411 -10.54 -4.79 28.46
C SER A 411 -11.10 -5.59 29.65
N ILE A 412 -10.27 -5.85 30.66
CA ILE A 412 -10.64 -6.64 31.85
C ILE A 412 -10.47 -5.85 33.14
N GLU A 413 -10.30 -4.53 33.05
CA GLU A 413 -10.23 -3.65 34.20
C GLU A 413 -11.45 -3.84 35.11
N GLY A 414 -11.19 -3.83 36.42
CA GLY A 414 -12.20 -4.02 37.44
C GLY A 414 -12.05 -5.32 38.22
N LYS A 415 -13.08 -5.62 39.00
CA LYS A 415 -13.09 -6.72 39.96
C LYS A 415 -13.72 -7.97 39.34
N TRP A 416 -13.11 -9.13 39.58
CA TRP A 416 -13.57 -10.44 39.15
C TRP A 416 -13.77 -11.34 40.36
N SER A 417 -14.95 -11.94 40.47
CA SER A 417 -15.34 -12.79 41.61
C SER A 417 -16.20 -13.96 41.16
N ASN A 418 -16.18 -15.04 41.94
CA ASN A 418 -17.11 -16.14 41.79
C ASN A 418 -18.28 -16.09 42.80
N GLY A 419 -18.32 -15.10 43.70
CA GLY A 419 -19.38 -14.94 44.70
C GLY A 419 -19.49 -16.06 45.75
N HIS A 420 -18.58 -17.04 45.75
CA HIS A 420 -18.63 -18.25 46.57
C HIS A 420 -17.48 -18.35 47.59
N GLY A 421 -16.88 -17.21 47.96
CA GLY A 421 -15.83 -17.15 49.00
C GLY A 421 -14.43 -17.54 48.53
N GLY A 422 -14.15 -17.45 47.22
CA GLY A 422 -12.80 -17.51 46.65
C GLY A 422 -12.07 -16.17 46.70
N GLU A 423 -10.81 -16.17 46.24
CA GLU A 423 -9.99 -14.96 46.15
C GLU A 423 -10.38 -14.14 44.90
N ASP A 424 -10.78 -12.89 45.11
CA ASP A 424 -11.15 -11.99 44.03
C ASP A 424 -9.91 -11.47 43.31
N LEU A 425 -9.99 -11.32 41.98
CA LEU A 425 -8.95 -10.68 41.18
C LEU A 425 -9.36 -9.26 40.84
N VAL A 426 -8.44 -8.31 40.94
CA VAL A 426 -8.66 -6.93 40.49
C VAL A 426 -7.59 -6.56 39.49
N PHE A 427 -8.01 -6.12 38.31
CA PHE A 427 -7.14 -5.67 37.24
C PHE A 427 -7.25 -4.16 37.07
N SER A 428 -6.11 -3.52 36.83
CA SER A 428 -6.02 -2.22 36.18
C SER A 428 -5.65 -2.42 34.71
N LYS A 429 -5.66 -1.35 33.91
CA LYS A 429 -5.09 -1.36 32.55
C LYS A 429 -3.65 -1.90 32.46
N ASP A 430 -2.87 -1.76 33.53
CA ASP A 430 -1.45 -2.12 33.57
C ASP A 430 -1.21 -3.55 34.11
N GLY A 431 -2.27 -4.28 34.50
CA GLY A 431 -2.18 -5.65 35.00
C GLY A 431 -2.92 -5.91 36.30
N LEU A 432 -2.67 -7.09 36.88
CA LEU A 432 -3.25 -7.54 38.14
C LEU A 432 -2.72 -6.68 39.31
N ILE A 433 -3.63 -6.10 40.09
CA ILE A 433 -3.31 -5.26 41.26
C ILE A 433 -3.75 -5.88 42.58
N ALA A 434 -4.74 -6.78 42.57
CA ALA A 434 -5.09 -7.59 43.72
C ALA A 434 -5.36 -9.04 43.28
N PRO A 435 -4.89 -10.04 44.03
CA PRO A 435 -4.26 -9.96 45.35
C PRO A 435 -2.83 -9.42 45.31
N GLU A 436 -2.42 -8.70 46.34
CA GLU A 436 -1.06 -8.17 46.44
C GLU A 436 -0.02 -9.30 46.43
N LYS A 437 1.11 -9.09 45.75
CA LYS A 437 2.22 -10.06 45.57
C LYS A 437 1.95 -11.18 44.56
N PHE A 438 0.79 -11.22 43.94
CA PHE A 438 0.53 -12.07 42.79
C PHE A 438 0.75 -11.31 41.49
N LYS A 439 1.13 -12.04 40.44
CA LYS A 439 1.26 -11.50 39.09
C LYS A 439 0.70 -12.47 38.05
N VAL A 440 0.25 -11.89 36.95
CA VAL A 440 0.03 -12.60 35.69
C VAL A 440 1.29 -12.42 34.86
N ASP A 441 1.96 -13.52 34.54
CA ASP A 441 3.17 -13.53 33.72
C ASP A 441 2.82 -13.99 32.30
N LEU A 442 3.06 -13.09 31.35
CA LEU A 442 2.70 -13.24 29.95
C LEU A 442 3.84 -13.81 29.09
N ALA A 443 5.05 -13.96 29.64
CA ALA A 443 6.22 -14.41 28.89
C ALA A 443 6.04 -15.83 28.29
N GLU A 444 5.33 -16.71 29.00
CA GLU A 444 4.98 -18.06 28.56
C GLU A 444 3.49 -18.19 28.20
N SER A 445 2.84 -17.09 27.78
CA SER A 445 1.42 -17.12 27.47
C SER A 445 1.10 -17.59 26.05
N GLU A 446 0.02 -18.37 25.93
CA GLU A 446 -0.43 -18.96 24.68
C GLU A 446 -1.94 -18.72 24.48
N ILE A 447 -2.36 -18.49 23.24
CA ILE A 447 -3.78 -18.50 22.89
C ILE A 447 -4.08 -19.89 22.32
N VAL A 448 -4.96 -20.62 22.98
CA VAL A 448 -5.33 -21.98 22.59
C VAL A 448 -6.85 -22.08 22.71
N ASN A 449 -7.51 -22.56 21.65
CA ASN A 449 -8.97 -22.68 21.57
C ASN A 449 -9.70 -21.35 21.88
N ASP A 450 -9.21 -20.26 21.30
CA ASP A 450 -9.77 -18.91 21.41
C ASP A 450 -9.84 -18.31 22.83
N PHE A 451 -9.04 -18.83 23.78
CA PHE A 451 -8.81 -18.22 25.08
C PHE A 451 -7.31 -18.12 25.37
N LEU A 452 -6.91 -17.15 26.19
CA LEU A 452 -5.52 -16.96 26.58
C LEU A 452 -5.21 -17.77 27.84
N ARG A 453 -4.15 -18.57 27.80
CA ARG A 453 -3.55 -19.23 28.96
C ARG A 453 -2.25 -18.52 29.30
N ALA A 454 -2.09 -18.14 30.56
CA ALA A 454 -0.88 -17.52 31.08
C ALA A 454 -0.51 -18.12 32.44
N ARG A 455 0.62 -17.67 33.01
CA ARG A 455 1.03 -18.03 34.36
C ARG A 455 0.43 -17.06 35.37
N TYR A 456 -0.15 -17.59 36.44
CA TYR A 456 -0.54 -16.83 37.62
C TYR A 456 0.30 -17.33 38.80
N SER A 457 1.10 -16.45 39.39
CA SER A 457 2.09 -16.84 40.39
C SER A 457 2.16 -15.86 41.54
N GLY A 458 2.38 -16.40 42.74
CA GLY A 458 2.73 -15.66 43.94
C GLY A 458 4.08 -16.12 44.49
N PRO A 459 4.49 -15.67 45.69
CA PRO A 459 5.82 -15.95 46.24
C PRO A 459 6.15 -17.43 46.46
N SER A 460 5.14 -18.28 46.66
CA SER A 460 5.34 -19.68 47.08
C SER A 460 4.68 -20.72 46.16
N PHE A 461 3.93 -20.31 45.14
CA PHE A 461 3.29 -21.23 44.19
C PHE A 461 2.95 -20.54 42.86
N GLY A 462 2.87 -21.33 41.79
CA GLY A 462 2.48 -20.89 40.45
C GLY A 462 1.50 -21.87 39.81
N VAL A 463 0.47 -21.32 39.17
CA VAL A 463 -0.60 -22.05 38.50
C VAL A 463 -0.86 -21.44 37.12
N PHE A 464 -1.76 -22.04 36.35
CA PHE A 464 -2.23 -21.45 35.10
C PHE A 464 -3.44 -20.58 35.35
N ILE A 465 -3.56 -19.48 34.62
CA ILE A 465 -4.75 -18.64 34.51
C ILE A 465 -5.23 -18.63 33.07
N GLN A 466 -6.54 -18.68 32.88
CA GLN A 466 -7.22 -18.67 31.60
C GLN A 466 -8.14 -17.46 31.54
N PHE A 467 -7.99 -16.66 30.49
CA PHE A 467 -8.85 -15.53 30.15
C PHE A 467 -9.73 -15.95 28.97
N ILE A 468 -11.02 -16.11 29.22
CA ILE A 468 -11.93 -16.79 28.30
C ILE A 468 -13.05 -15.81 27.90
N PRO A 469 -13.03 -15.30 26.65
CA PRO A 469 -14.04 -14.35 26.20
C PRO A 469 -15.46 -14.91 26.16
N ALA A 470 -16.44 -14.01 26.23
CA ALA A 470 -17.84 -14.30 25.97
C ALA A 470 -18.01 -14.96 24.59
N GLY A 471 -18.77 -16.06 24.56
CA GLY A 471 -19.02 -16.89 23.40
C GLY A 471 -17.99 -18.00 23.17
N VAL A 472 -16.86 -18.01 23.88
CA VAL A 472 -15.81 -19.03 23.73
C VAL A 472 -16.07 -20.18 24.70
N ARG A 473 -16.14 -21.42 24.22
CA ARG A 473 -16.35 -22.61 25.06
C ARG A 473 -15.03 -23.32 25.32
N ILE A 474 -14.77 -23.73 26.57
CA ILE A 474 -13.65 -24.62 26.89
C ILE A 474 -13.96 -26.02 26.32
N PRO A 475 -13.07 -26.64 25.53
CA PRO A 475 -13.30 -27.99 25.01
C PRO A 475 -13.49 -29.01 26.13
N ASP A 476 -14.37 -29.97 25.88
CA ASP A 476 -14.61 -31.07 26.80
C ASP A 476 -13.35 -31.96 26.90
N GLU A 477 -12.97 -32.36 28.11
CA GLU A 477 -11.79 -33.18 28.38
C GLU A 477 -12.17 -34.48 29.11
N THR A 478 -11.56 -35.60 28.73
CA THR A 478 -11.77 -36.89 29.41
C THR A 478 -10.89 -36.98 30.66
N SER A 479 -11.50 -37.28 31.80
CA SER A 479 -10.81 -37.48 33.09
C SER A 479 -11.11 -38.87 33.68
N MET A 480 -10.46 -39.23 34.79
CA MET A 480 -10.80 -40.45 35.55
C MET A 480 -12.26 -40.45 36.04
N ASP A 481 -12.87 -39.27 36.22
CA ASP A 481 -14.25 -39.10 36.72
C ASP A 481 -15.28 -38.96 35.58
N GLY A 482 -14.86 -39.16 34.32
CA GLY A 482 -15.70 -39.04 33.12
C GLY A 482 -15.41 -37.81 32.27
N LEU A 483 -16.33 -37.48 31.37
CA LEU A 483 -16.25 -36.31 30.50
C LEU A 483 -16.47 -35.03 31.32
N ILE A 484 -15.49 -34.13 31.28
CA ILE A 484 -15.55 -32.81 31.90
C ILE A 484 -15.93 -31.83 30.79
N SER A 485 -17.08 -31.17 30.93
CA SER A 485 -17.58 -30.16 29.98
C SER A 485 -17.61 -28.78 30.64
N ASP A 486 -17.53 -27.72 29.82
CA ASP A 486 -17.62 -26.33 30.28
C ASP A 486 -18.97 -26.03 30.97
N ALA A 487 -18.92 -25.81 32.28
CA ALA A 487 -20.10 -25.47 33.09
C ALA A 487 -20.29 -23.96 33.31
N SER A 488 -19.48 -23.11 32.68
CA SER A 488 -19.58 -21.65 32.85
C SER A 488 -20.75 -21.03 32.09
N ASP A 489 -21.09 -19.80 32.46
CA ASP A 489 -21.96 -18.93 31.67
C ASP A 489 -21.19 -18.40 30.46
N ILE A 490 -21.26 -19.15 29.35
CA ILE A 490 -20.55 -18.85 28.09
C ILE A 490 -20.95 -17.48 27.53
N SER A 491 -22.10 -16.91 27.91
CA SER A 491 -22.50 -15.58 27.45
C SER A 491 -21.65 -14.44 28.02
N LYS A 492 -20.81 -14.72 29.03
CA LYS A 492 -19.98 -13.75 29.73
C LYS A 492 -18.50 -14.05 29.53
N ASP A 493 -17.70 -13.02 29.72
CA ASP A 493 -16.26 -13.20 29.91
C ASP A 493 -16.02 -13.93 31.24
N ARG A 494 -15.05 -14.84 31.26
CA ARG A 494 -14.68 -15.62 32.45
C ARG A 494 -13.18 -15.64 32.67
N ILE A 495 -12.79 -15.72 33.93
CA ILE A 495 -11.42 -16.04 34.35
C ILE A 495 -11.45 -17.34 35.14
N LEU A 496 -10.47 -18.21 34.88
CA LEU A 496 -10.30 -19.47 35.59
C LEU A 496 -8.81 -19.69 35.87
N TYR A 497 -8.42 -19.92 37.13
CA TYR A 497 -7.02 -20.22 37.47
C TYR A 497 -6.91 -21.47 38.35
N ARG A 498 -5.95 -22.36 38.04
CA ARG A 498 -5.79 -23.67 38.71
C ARG A 498 -4.45 -24.35 38.47
N ALA A 499 -4.07 -25.23 39.40
CA ALA A 499 -2.82 -25.99 39.36
C ALA A 499 -2.84 -27.22 38.44
N SER A 500 -4.01 -27.80 38.14
CA SER A 500 -4.13 -29.06 37.37
C SER A 500 -5.29 -29.06 36.35
N PHE A 501 -5.13 -29.81 35.26
CA PHE A 501 -6.16 -30.06 34.23
C PHE A 501 -6.76 -31.47 34.38
N PRO A 502 -8.06 -31.72 34.09
CA PRO A 502 -9.15 -30.79 33.79
C PRO A 502 -10.05 -30.56 35.02
N VAL A 503 -10.38 -29.30 35.34
CA VAL A 503 -11.46 -29.00 36.31
C VAL A 503 -12.18 -27.72 35.84
N HIS A 504 -13.26 -27.90 35.09
CA HIS A 504 -14.09 -26.82 34.54
C HIS A 504 -15.58 -27.21 34.46
N ASN A 505 -15.97 -28.29 35.17
CA ASN A 505 -17.33 -28.85 35.21
C ASN A 505 -18.22 -28.26 36.31
N LYS A 506 -17.76 -27.19 36.96
CA LYS A 506 -18.44 -26.55 38.09
C LYS A 506 -18.49 -25.03 37.88
N PRO A 507 -19.69 -24.40 37.82
CA PRO A 507 -19.82 -22.96 37.60
C PRO A 507 -19.07 -22.09 38.63
N GLU A 508 -18.99 -22.56 39.88
CA GLU A 508 -18.33 -21.87 40.99
C GLU A 508 -16.81 -21.69 40.85
N GLN A 509 -16.21 -22.34 39.84
CA GLN A 509 -14.77 -22.25 39.55
C GLN A 509 -14.42 -21.02 38.70
N PHE A 510 -15.41 -20.42 38.06
CA PHE A 510 -15.23 -19.31 37.13
C PHE A 510 -15.46 -17.99 37.85
N LEU A 511 -14.56 -17.05 37.62
CA LEU A 511 -14.71 -15.67 38.06
C LEU A 511 -15.36 -14.88 36.94
N TYR A 512 -16.32 -14.05 37.31
CA TYR A 512 -17.01 -13.13 36.42
C TYR A 512 -16.77 -11.70 36.90
N ARG A 513 -16.85 -10.74 35.99
CA ARG A 513 -16.74 -9.33 36.35
C ARG A 513 -17.88 -8.95 37.31
N VAL A 514 -17.52 -8.24 38.37
CA VAL A 514 -18.43 -7.63 39.34
C VAL A 514 -18.52 -6.16 38.98
N ASP A 515 -19.73 -5.72 38.64
CA ASP A 515 -20.02 -4.31 38.33
C ASP A 515 -19.90 -3.39 39.56
#